data_AF-A0A1F4VD44-F1
#
_entry.id   AF-A0A1F4VD44-F1
#
_cell.length_a   1.000
_cell.length_b   1.000
_cell.length_c   1.000
_cell.angle_alpha   90.00
_cell.angle_beta   90.00
_cell.angle_gamma   90.00
#
_symmetry.space_group_name_H-M   'P 1'
#
loop_
_entity.id
_entity.type
_entity.pdbx_description
1 polymer ?
#
loop_
_entity_poly.entity_id
_entity_poly.type
_entity_poly.pdbx_seq_one_letter_code
_entity_poly.pdbx_strand_id
1 'polypeptide(L)'
;MAVDFHKVLKLITVLKPATDITIQDLHDEIRLFEEQNPNLEVAKIMNASGKQPLGGGVQVGITLELVNDWRLAFEDRSPGPAEVLCTVSGGNLVATNIYNNNPIYPTPYVQVVIAQSSSATILSPASDYGLLYLVESLRGRPASVGDIWYWDPTSGSDTNNGTTPVTAVATFAQAQTLASTGTPDNIIFALASAGGVTTVTEKITISNPNIKLRGPGYTFQFAPDSAGAPTVSITADNVEFSGFYVTTFTGGTDNGVTVTGDNSLIKDVWVKSATGNGIGVSSSARTTVDTCAIEDCVGNGIAIGASTAIAKVRQCVISGNTGDGVDLSGASVTDNILENNLIFNNTGWGIDVNASATRTGIRLHHTIAKNTAGNIEDGGTDTFQDTSGAVTGGDIDAIVDGVWDELISAHTGTGSTGKTLKDAKVKATLAAIKP
;
A
#
# COMPACT_ATOMS: atom_id res chain seq x y z
N MET A 1 43.76 -29.77 25.92
CA MET A 1 44.95 -28.93 25.65
C MET A 1 45.67 -28.72 26.97
N ALA A 2 46.98 -28.51 27.03
CA ALA A 2 47.64 -28.34 28.35
C ALA A 2 47.51 -26.88 28.83
N VAL A 3 46.61 -26.62 29.77
CA VAL A 3 46.48 -25.32 30.45
C VAL A 3 46.73 -25.48 31.96
N ASP A 4 47.33 -24.46 32.58
CA ASP A 4 47.55 -24.39 34.03
C ASP A 4 46.80 -23.20 34.65
N PHE A 5 46.24 -23.39 35.84
CA PHE A 5 45.37 -22.42 36.50
C PHE A 5 46.00 -21.89 37.79
N HIS A 6 46.49 -20.66 37.76
CA HIS A 6 47.10 -20.02 38.91
C HIS A 6 46.06 -19.25 39.74
N LYS A 7 45.42 -19.90 40.71
CA LYS A 7 44.31 -19.34 41.53
C LYS A 7 44.58 -17.95 42.12
N VAL A 8 45.78 -17.72 42.67
CA VAL A 8 46.12 -16.46 43.36
C VAL A 8 46.30 -15.28 42.39
N LEU A 9 46.99 -15.50 41.28
CA LEU A 9 47.23 -14.50 40.24
C LEU A 9 46.05 -14.37 39.26
N LYS A 10 45.10 -15.31 39.32
CA LYS A 10 43.95 -15.42 38.41
C LYS A 10 44.40 -15.50 36.96
N LEU A 11 45.35 -16.40 36.69
CA LEU A 11 45.94 -16.59 35.36
C LEU A 11 45.65 -18.00 34.83
N ILE A 12 45.22 -18.06 33.58
CA ILE A 12 45.10 -19.29 32.80
C ILE A 12 46.29 -19.30 31.85
N THR A 13 47.22 -20.24 32.03
CA THR A 13 48.45 -20.31 31.24
C THR A 13 48.39 -21.45 30.25
N VAL A 14 48.45 -21.16 28.96
CA VAL A 14 48.60 -22.15 27.89
C VAL A 14 50.05 -22.64 27.88
N LEU A 15 50.26 -23.91 28.20
CA LEU A 15 51.59 -24.49 28.37
C LEU A 15 52.29 -24.75 27.03
N LYS A 16 53.62 -24.67 27.03
CA LYS A 16 54.42 -25.09 25.87
C LYS A 16 54.20 -26.58 25.58
N PRO A 17 54.22 -27.01 24.30
CA PRO A 17 54.59 -26.25 23.11
C PRO A 17 53.43 -25.54 22.39
N ALA A 18 52.22 -25.48 22.95
CA ALA A 18 51.05 -24.97 22.24
C ALA A 18 51.18 -23.49 21.86
N THR A 19 50.88 -23.15 20.60
CA THR A 19 50.90 -21.79 20.06
C THR A 19 49.51 -21.28 19.69
N ASP A 20 48.49 -22.09 19.90
CA ASP A 20 47.11 -21.78 19.60
C ASP A 20 46.18 -22.33 20.68
N ILE A 21 45.07 -21.61 20.91
CA ILE A 21 43.96 -22.07 21.73
C ILE A 21 42.65 -21.65 21.08
N THR A 22 41.70 -22.58 20.99
CA THR A 22 40.34 -22.23 20.55
C THR A 22 39.51 -21.77 21.75
N ILE A 23 38.53 -20.89 21.53
CA ILE A 23 37.58 -20.46 22.58
C ILE A 23 36.80 -21.65 23.14
N GLN A 24 36.52 -22.68 22.31
CA GLN A 24 35.87 -23.90 22.76
C GLN A 24 36.77 -24.70 23.71
N ASP A 25 38.05 -24.88 23.36
CA ASP A 25 39.00 -25.57 24.26
C ASP A 25 39.16 -24.80 25.56
N LEU A 26 39.30 -23.47 25.49
CA LEU A 26 39.41 -22.63 26.69
C LEU A 26 38.16 -22.73 27.56
N HIS A 27 36.96 -22.72 26.97
CA HIS A 27 35.71 -22.91 27.71
C HIS A 27 35.71 -24.25 28.45
N ASP A 28 36.04 -25.34 27.75
CA ASP A 28 35.93 -26.69 28.28
C ASP A 28 36.95 -26.93 29.40
N GLU A 29 38.18 -26.45 29.24
CA GLU A 29 39.20 -26.53 30.28
C GLU A 29 38.84 -25.69 31.52
N ILE A 30 38.25 -24.50 31.35
CA ILE A 30 37.78 -23.69 32.50
C ILE A 30 36.65 -24.41 33.23
N ARG A 31 35.68 -25.00 32.51
CA ARG A 31 34.58 -25.73 33.15
C ARG A 31 35.06 -26.98 33.88
N LEU A 32 36.02 -27.69 33.30
CA LEU A 32 36.66 -28.83 33.94
C LEU A 32 37.39 -28.42 35.24
N PHE A 33 38.09 -27.29 35.22
CA PHE A 33 38.75 -26.75 36.40
C PHE A 33 37.75 -26.30 37.49
N GLU A 34 36.67 -25.62 37.10
CA GLU A 34 35.61 -25.20 38.02
C GLU A 34 34.90 -26.40 38.67
N GLU A 35 34.69 -27.50 37.92
CA GLU A 35 34.12 -28.75 38.44
C GLU A 35 35.03 -29.43 39.47
N GLN A 36 36.34 -29.42 39.24
CA GLN A 36 37.33 -30.05 40.12
C GLN A 36 37.66 -29.21 41.36
N ASN A 37 37.08 -28.02 41.52
CA ASN A 37 37.42 -27.10 42.59
C ASN A 37 36.70 -27.48 43.91
N PRO A 38 37.41 -28.01 44.92
CA PRO A 38 36.78 -28.35 46.20
C PRO A 38 36.30 -27.07 46.90
N ASN A 39 35.13 -27.15 47.53
CA ASN A 39 34.55 -26.08 48.36
C ASN A 39 34.32 -24.72 47.68
N LEU A 40 34.26 -24.65 46.33
CA LEU A 40 34.05 -23.39 45.58
C LEU A 40 35.08 -22.30 45.94
N GLU A 41 36.34 -22.67 46.20
CA GLU A 41 37.43 -21.74 46.57
C GLU A 41 37.70 -20.62 45.55
N VAL A 42 37.21 -20.79 44.32
CA VAL A 42 37.41 -19.86 43.21
C VAL A 42 36.03 -19.45 42.72
N ALA A 43 35.76 -18.14 42.78
CA ALA A 43 34.59 -17.57 42.15
C ALA A 43 34.62 -17.81 40.63
N LYS A 44 33.44 -17.88 40.01
CA LYS A 44 33.25 -18.10 38.57
C LYS A 44 34.33 -17.41 37.73
N ILE A 45 34.96 -18.15 36.81
CA ILE A 45 36.09 -17.69 36.01
C ILE A 45 35.61 -17.03 34.71
N MET A 46 34.50 -17.52 34.14
CA MET A 46 34.03 -17.05 32.84
C MET A 46 32.51 -17.06 32.63
N ASN A 47 32.01 -16.12 31.83
CA ASN A 47 30.70 -16.18 31.16
C ASN A 47 30.91 -16.60 29.69
N ALA A 48 30.01 -17.42 29.15
CA ALA A 48 29.96 -17.71 27.72
C ALA A 48 28.54 -17.51 27.19
N SER A 49 28.47 -17.01 25.96
CA SER A 49 27.25 -16.92 25.17
C SER A 49 27.56 -17.26 23.71
N GLY A 50 26.55 -17.70 22.95
CA GLY A 50 26.72 -18.10 21.55
C GLY A 50 26.36 -19.58 21.32
N LYS A 51 26.88 -20.15 20.22
CA LYS A 51 26.68 -21.54 19.79
C LYS A 51 25.21 -21.94 19.53
N GLN A 52 24.32 -20.98 19.35
CA GLN A 52 22.94 -21.27 18.94
C GLN A 52 22.94 -21.87 17.53
N PRO A 53 22.21 -22.97 17.29
CA PRO A 53 22.08 -23.53 15.96
C PRO A 53 21.25 -22.59 15.06
N LEU A 54 21.75 -22.32 13.86
CA LEU A 54 21.03 -21.54 12.83
C LEU A 54 20.41 -22.43 11.74
N GLY A 55 20.52 -23.75 11.87
CA GLY A 55 20.12 -24.73 10.84
C GLY A 55 21.24 -25.02 9.83
N GLY A 56 21.13 -26.13 9.09
CA GLY A 56 22.09 -26.48 8.03
C GLY A 56 23.53 -26.75 8.50
N GLY A 57 23.74 -27.09 9.78
CA GLY A 57 25.08 -27.31 10.35
C GLY A 57 25.82 -26.02 10.75
N VAL A 58 25.18 -24.85 10.65
CA VAL A 58 25.76 -23.54 11.01
C VAL A 58 25.39 -23.18 12.46
N GLN A 59 26.35 -22.63 13.22
CA GLN A 59 26.18 -22.19 14.61
C GLN A 59 26.69 -20.75 14.78
N VAL A 60 26.12 -20.00 15.73
CA VAL A 60 26.61 -18.66 16.13
C VAL A 60 27.98 -18.79 16.79
N GLY A 61 28.91 -17.85 16.52
CA GLY A 61 30.22 -17.82 17.17
C GLY A 61 30.14 -17.67 18.69
N ILE A 62 31.08 -18.28 19.41
CA ILE A 62 31.12 -18.23 20.88
C ILE A 62 31.79 -16.93 21.32
N THR A 63 31.18 -16.21 22.26
CA THR A 63 31.81 -15.11 22.98
C THR A 63 32.07 -15.55 24.42
N LEU A 64 33.35 -15.56 24.80
CA LEU A 64 33.83 -15.92 26.14
C LEU A 64 34.34 -14.67 26.84
N GLU A 65 33.73 -14.36 27.98
CA GLU A 65 34.11 -13.26 28.86
C GLU A 65 34.79 -13.83 30.11
N LEU A 66 36.08 -13.50 30.31
CA LEU A 66 36.79 -13.77 31.55
C LEU A 66 36.35 -12.74 32.61
N VAL A 67 35.91 -13.21 33.78
CA VAL A 67 35.39 -12.36 34.85
C VAL A 67 36.24 -12.47 36.10
N ASN A 68 35.94 -11.67 37.13
CA ASN A 68 36.61 -11.73 38.43
C ASN A 68 38.14 -11.59 38.33
N ASP A 69 38.65 -10.75 37.42
CA ASP A 69 40.07 -10.47 37.17
C ASP A 69 40.90 -11.59 36.53
N TRP A 70 40.25 -12.64 36.02
CA TRP A 70 40.95 -13.69 35.28
C TRP A 70 41.49 -13.19 33.94
N ARG A 71 42.69 -13.66 33.57
CA ARG A 71 43.33 -13.38 32.26
C ARG A 71 44.00 -14.62 31.69
N LEU A 72 44.11 -14.66 30.37
CA LEU A 72 44.81 -15.69 29.60
C LEU A 72 46.27 -15.30 29.35
N ALA A 73 47.18 -16.24 29.52
CA ALA A 73 48.61 -16.11 29.22
C ALA A 73 49.06 -17.29 28.35
N PHE A 74 50.09 -17.11 27.54
CA PHE A 74 50.86 -18.23 27.00
C PHE A 74 52.18 -18.32 27.78
N GLU A 75 52.63 -19.54 28.08
CA GLU A 75 53.86 -19.75 28.85
C GLU A 75 55.08 -19.08 28.18
N ASP A 76 55.94 -18.47 29.00
CA ASP A 76 57.19 -17.81 28.59
C ASP A 76 58.00 -18.63 27.57
N ARG A 77 58.50 -17.96 26.54
CA ARG A 77 59.31 -18.53 25.44
C ARG A 77 60.79 -18.16 25.53
N SER A 78 61.25 -17.66 26.68
CA SER A 78 62.66 -17.37 26.98
C SER A 78 63.57 -18.61 26.84
N PRO A 79 64.83 -18.45 26.39
CA PRO A 79 65.51 -17.23 25.95
C PRO A 79 65.40 -17.04 24.41
N GLY A 80 64.25 -17.35 23.81
CA GLY A 80 64.08 -17.39 22.36
C GLY A 80 64.53 -16.11 21.66
N PRO A 81 65.32 -16.18 20.57
CA PRO A 81 65.84 -14.97 19.91
C PRO A 81 64.77 -14.17 19.17
N ALA A 82 63.55 -14.69 19.03
CA ALA A 82 62.41 -14.04 18.39
C ALA A 82 61.13 -14.29 19.19
N GLU A 83 60.21 -13.33 19.15
CA GLU A 83 58.86 -13.49 19.72
C GLU A 83 58.10 -14.59 18.97
N VAL A 84 57.40 -15.44 19.72
CA VAL A 84 56.53 -16.48 19.17
C VAL A 84 55.11 -15.95 19.09
N LEU A 85 54.54 -15.96 17.88
CA LEU A 85 53.15 -15.62 17.65
C LEU A 85 52.24 -16.72 18.21
N CYS A 86 51.38 -16.36 19.15
CA CYS A 86 50.38 -17.22 19.73
C CYS A 86 48.97 -16.74 19.37
N THR A 87 48.08 -17.65 18.99
CA THR A 87 46.76 -17.30 18.42
C THR A 87 45.62 -17.78 19.31
N VAL A 88 44.67 -16.89 19.61
CA VAL A 88 43.37 -17.25 20.18
C VAL A 88 42.33 -17.21 19.05
N SER A 89 41.62 -18.31 18.80
CA SER A 89 40.71 -18.44 17.65
C SER A 89 39.38 -19.14 17.99
N GLY A 90 38.45 -19.23 17.03
CA GLY A 90 37.19 -19.96 17.22
C GLY A 90 36.09 -19.20 17.99
N GLY A 91 36.26 -17.89 18.21
CA GLY A 91 35.26 -17.04 18.85
C GLY A 91 35.79 -15.66 19.21
N ASN A 92 35.11 -15.01 20.15
CA ASN A 92 35.52 -13.74 20.74
C ASN A 92 35.98 -13.95 22.19
N LEU A 93 37.15 -13.40 22.53
CA LEU A 93 37.66 -13.34 23.89
C LEU A 93 37.59 -11.91 24.40
N VAL A 94 36.89 -11.70 25.50
CA VAL A 94 36.81 -10.44 26.23
C VAL A 94 37.03 -10.67 27.72
N ALA A 95 37.24 -9.62 28.50
CA ALA A 95 37.31 -9.73 29.95
C ALA A 95 36.62 -8.56 30.64
N THR A 96 36.09 -8.80 31.83
CA THR A 96 35.66 -7.78 32.79
C THR A 96 36.58 -7.86 33.99
N ASN A 97 37.56 -6.95 34.05
CA ASN A 97 38.62 -6.98 35.05
C ASN A 97 39.17 -5.58 35.36
N ILE A 98 39.94 -5.48 36.44
CA ILE A 98 40.63 -4.23 36.83
C ILE A 98 41.76 -3.80 35.88
N TYR A 99 42.10 -4.60 34.86
CA TYR A 99 43.20 -4.36 33.91
C TYR A 99 42.70 -3.72 32.61
N ASN A 100 41.77 -2.78 32.72
CA ASN A 100 41.08 -2.14 31.58
C ASN A 100 40.43 -3.17 30.65
N ASN A 101 39.81 -4.21 31.21
CA ASN A 101 39.13 -5.26 30.44
C ASN A 101 40.04 -5.99 29.46
N ASN A 102 41.37 -5.96 29.66
CA ASN A 102 42.31 -6.69 28.82
C ASN A 102 42.29 -8.18 29.19
N PRO A 103 41.89 -9.09 28.27
CA PRO A 103 41.85 -10.51 28.56
C PRO A 103 43.23 -11.18 28.54
N ILE A 104 44.27 -10.50 28.04
CA ILE A 104 45.61 -11.07 27.88
C ILE A 104 46.56 -10.58 28.96
N TYR A 105 47.30 -11.52 29.56
CA TYR A 105 48.46 -11.25 30.39
C TYR A 105 49.73 -11.40 29.55
N PRO A 106 50.58 -10.36 29.43
CA PRO A 106 51.80 -10.44 28.62
C PRO A 106 52.86 -11.29 29.30
N THR A 107 53.54 -12.15 28.53
CA THR A 107 54.67 -12.96 28.97
C THR A 107 55.87 -12.74 28.03
N PRO A 108 57.13 -12.95 28.48
CA PRO A 108 58.29 -12.70 27.65
C PRO A 108 58.34 -13.56 26.38
N TYR A 109 58.80 -12.96 25.27
CA TYR A 109 58.95 -13.61 23.96
C TYR A 109 57.66 -14.20 23.36
N VAL A 110 56.50 -13.66 23.75
CA VAL A 110 55.19 -14.05 23.24
C VAL A 110 54.47 -12.84 22.67
N GLN A 111 53.97 -12.97 21.44
CA GLN A 111 53.02 -12.03 20.86
C GLN A 111 51.67 -12.73 20.71
N VAL A 112 50.61 -12.21 21.34
CA VAL A 112 49.27 -12.82 21.25
C VAL A 112 48.42 -12.07 20.23
N VAL A 113 47.84 -12.80 19.28
CA VAL A 113 46.81 -12.30 18.36
C VAL A 113 45.49 -13.00 18.65
N ILE A 114 44.45 -12.20 18.88
CA ILE A 114 43.09 -12.70 19.01
C ILE A 114 42.44 -12.60 17.64
N ALA A 115 42.23 -13.75 16.99
CA ALA A 115 41.45 -13.86 15.76
C ALA A 115 39.96 -13.76 16.13
N GLN A 116 39.50 -12.53 16.36
CA GLN A 116 38.12 -12.26 16.73
C GLN A 116 37.18 -12.67 15.59
N SER A 117 36.13 -13.38 15.95
CA SER A 117 35.05 -13.67 15.02
C SER A 117 34.17 -12.43 14.91
N SER A 118 34.04 -11.88 13.70
CA SER A 118 32.98 -10.91 13.37
C SER A 118 31.63 -11.63 13.36
N SER A 119 31.18 -12.14 14.51
CA SER A 119 29.78 -12.47 14.69
C SER A 119 29.04 -11.14 14.67
N ALA A 120 28.54 -10.80 13.48
CA ALA A 120 27.63 -9.70 13.32
C ALA A 120 26.54 -9.86 14.37
N THR A 121 26.45 -8.89 15.29
CA THR A 121 25.16 -8.50 15.83
C THR A 121 24.20 -8.55 14.65
N ILE A 122 23.11 -9.31 14.76
CA ILE A 122 21.99 -9.15 13.83
C ILE A 122 21.58 -7.68 13.98
N LEU A 123 22.13 -6.82 13.12
CA LEU A 123 21.37 -5.70 12.62
C LEU A 123 20.25 -6.39 11.85
N SER A 124 19.10 -6.49 12.50
CA SER A 124 17.89 -6.25 11.75
C SER A 124 18.10 -4.83 11.23
N PRO A 125 18.36 -4.60 9.93
CA PRO A 125 18.25 -3.24 9.43
C PRO A 125 16.87 -2.75 9.90
N ALA A 126 16.81 -1.53 10.43
CA ALA A 126 15.52 -0.85 10.53
C ALA A 126 14.87 -1.04 9.16
N SER A 127 13.60 -1.49 9.14
CA SER A 127 12.80 -1.65 7.91
C SER A 127 13.28 -0.65 6.88
N ASP A 128 13.78 -1.11 5.72
CA ASP A 128 14.43 -0.25 4.73
C ASP A 128 13.43 0.81 4.25
N TYR A 129 13.29 1.87 5.03
CA TYR A 129 12.31 2.91 4.83
C TYR A 129 12.58 3.55 3.47
N GLY A 130 13.85 3.64 3.05
CA GLY A 130 14.22 4.08 1.72
C GLY A 130 13.61 3.25 0.59
N LEU A 131 13.53 1.92 0.72
CA LEU A 131 12.85 1.07 -0.26
C LEU A 131 11.33 1.24 -0.19
N LEU A 132 10.77 1.37 1.01
CA LEU A 132 9.34 1.64 1.17
C LEU A 132 8.94 2.99 0.56
N TYR A 133 9.68 4.06 0.85
CA TYR A 133 9.52 5.38 0.24
C TYR A 133 9.67 5.31 -1.28
N LEU A 134 10.66 4.57 -1.79
CA LEU A 134 10.84 4.39 -3.23
C LEU A 134 9.62 3.70 -3.85
N VAL A 135 9.22 2.54 -3.31
CA VAL A 135 8.08 1.78 -3.82
C VAL A 135 6.78 2.59 -3.76
N GLU A 136 6.53 3.27 -2.65
CA GLU A 136 5.32 4.10 -2.48
C GLU A 136 5.34 5.33 -3.40
N SER A 137 6.51 5.93 -3.63
CA SER A 137 6.64 7.04 -4.61
C SER A 137 6.31 6.61 -6.04
N LEU A 138 6.54 5.34 -6.39
CA LEU A 138 6.27 4.79 -7.72
C LEU A 138 4.80 4.39 -7.91
N ARG A 139 4.04 4.15 -6.83
CA ARG A 139 2.61 3.75 -6.92
C ARG A 139 1.70 4.91 -7.29
N GLY A 140 2.15 6.15 -7.13
CA GLY A 140 1.36 7.36 -7.38
C GLY A 140 0.61 7.83 -6.14
N ARG A 141 -0.65 8.26 -6.29
CA ARG A 141 -1.45 8.80 -5.19
C ARG A 141 -2.52 7.79 -4.72
N PRO A 142 -2.89 7.81 -3.43
CA PRO A 142 -2.20 8.46 -2.32
C PRO A 142 -0.99 7.62 -1.85
N ALA A 143 0.22 8.17 -1.94
CA ALA A 143 1.41 7.52 -1.37
C ALA A 143 1.31 7.56 0.16
N SER A 144 1.65 6.44 0.80
CA SER A 144 1.51 6.29 2.24
C SER A 144 2.73 5.53 2.76
N VAL A 145 3.42 6.08 3.75
CA VAL A 145 4.61 5.45 4.34
C VAL A 145 4.42 5.41 5.85
N GLY A 146 3.76 4.36 6.31
CA GLY A 146 3.66 4.05 7.73
C GLY A 146 3.52 2.56 7.95
N ASP A 147 2.85 2.19 9.05
CA ASP A 147 2.91 0.83 9.55
C ASP A 147 2.16 -0.15 8.63
N ILE A 148 2.75 -1.33 8.46
CA ILE A 148 2.23 -2.39 7.58
C ILE A 148 1.62 -3.49 8.45
N TRP A 149 0.37 -3.82 8.15
CA TRP A 149 -0.40 -4.84 8.82
C TRP A 149 -0.88 -5.90 7.83
N TYR A 150 -1.03 -7.13 8.30
CA TYR A 150 -1.44 -8.27 7.50
C TYR A 150 -2.75 -8.85 8.02
N TRP A 151 -3.69 -9.05 7.10
CA TRP A 151 -5.00 -9.62 7.36
C TRP A 151 -5.19 -10.88 6.52
N ASP A 152 -5.40 -12.02 7.18
CA ASP A 152 -5.68 -13.30 6.55
C ASP A 152 -6.97 -13.90 7.16
N PRO A 153 -8.11 -13.82 6.46
CA PRO A 153 -9.38 -14.34 6.96
C PRO A 153 -9.45 -15.88 6.97
N THR A 154 -8.49 -16.58 6.37
CA THR A 154 -8.47 -18.05 6.29
C THR A 154 -7.57 -18.67 7.36
N SER A 155 -6.35 -18.15 7.53
CA SER A 155 -5.34 -18.74 8.41
C SER A 155 -4.85 -17.82 9.54
N GLY A 156 -5.31 -16.57 9.56
CA GLY A 156 -4.98 -15.60 10.61
C GLY A 156 -5.61 -15.92 11.96
N SER A 157 -5.16 -15.18 12.98
CA SER A 157 -5.75 -15.20 14.32
C SER A 157 -5.76 -13.79 14.91
N ASP A 158 -6.87 -13.34 15.49
CA ASP A 158 -6.98 -12.00 16.09
C ASP A 158 -6.13 -11.83 17.36
N THR A 159 -5.56 -12.91 17.88
CA THR A 159 -4.53 -12.85 18.94
C THR A 159 -3.15 -12.48 18.40
N ASN A 160 -2.95 -12.50 17.08
CA ASN A 160 -1.68 -12.18 16.46
C ASN A 160 -1.45 -10.66 16.45
N ASN A 161 -0.18 -10.28 16.29
CA ASN A 161 0.22 -8.87 16.24
C ASN A 161 0.08 -8.22 14.87
N GLY A 162 -0.24 -8.96 13.80
CA GLY A 162 -0.49 -8.42 12.47
C GLY A 162 0.73 -7.87 11.73
N THR A 163 1.96 -7.95 12.28
CA THR A 163 3.13 -7.25 11.70
C THR A 163 3.88 -8.03 10.61
N THR A 164 3.54 -9.31 10.41
CA THR A 164 4.12 -10.15 9.35
C THR A 164 3.03 -11.01 8.70
N PRO A 165 3.23 -11.54 7.49
CA PRO A 165 2.25 -12.45 6.87
C PRO A 165 1.93 -13.69 7.72
N VAL A 166 2.92 -14.22 8.45
CA VAL A 166 2.75 -15.41 9.31
C VAL A 166 1.99 -15.07 10.59
N THR A 167 2.04 -13.81 11.02
CA THR A 167 1.33 -13.30 12.20
C THR A 167 0.14 -12.44 11.81
N ALA A 168 -0.49 -12.71 10.66
CA ALA A 168 -1.67 -11.99 10.21
C ALA A 168 -2.86 -12.19 11.17
N VAL A 169 -3.69 -11.16 11.29
CA VAL A 169 -4.95 -11.22 12.06
C VAL A 169 -6.07 -11.81 11.22
N ALA A 170 -7.13 -12.33 11.86
CA ALA A 170 -8.21 -13.04 11.18
C ALA A 170 -9.28 -12.10 10.64
N THR A 171 -9.65 -11.07 11.39
CA THR A 171 -10.75 -10.16 11.03
C THR A 171 -10.24 -8.81 10.56
N PHE A 172 -10.97 -8.19 9.63
CA PHE A 172 -10.67 -6.82 9.23
C PHE A 172 -10.81 -5.84 10.42
N ALA A 173 -11.74 -6.09 11.32
CA ALA A 173 -11.95 -5.28 12.53
C ALA A 173 -10.69 -5.21 13.40
N GLN A 174 -10.03 -6.35 13.62
CA GLN A 174 -8.78 -6.40 14.36
C GLN A 174 -7.64 -5.72 13.58
N ALA A 175 -7.55 -5.93 12.26
CA ALA A 175 -6.52 -5.29 11.43
C ALA A 175 -6.62 -3.77 11.50
N GLN A 176 -7.83 -3.22 11.40
CA GLN A 176 -8.10 -1.80 11.52
C GLN A 176 -7.83 -1.25 12.93
N THR A 177 -8.05 -2.05 13.98
CA THR A 177 -7.71 -1.66 15.36
C THR A 177 -6.20 -1.54 15.51
N LEU A 178 -5.41 -2.50 15.01
CA LEU A 178 -3.95 -2.40 15.03
C LEU A 178 -3.44 -1.20 14.23
N ALA A 179 -4.00 -1.00 13.02
CA ALA A 179 -3.72 0.17 12.19
C ALA A 179 -4.06 1.51 12.87
N SER A 180 -4.99 1.55 13.82
CA SER A 180 -5.32 2.79 14.53
C SER A 180 -4.33 3.21 15.63
N THR A 181 -3.42 2.30 16.02
CA THR A 181 -2.46 2.55 17.11
C THR A 181 -1.14 3.16 16.64
N GLY A 182 -0.94 3.31 15.32
CA GLY A 182 0.33 3.65 14.69
C GLY A 182 0.42 5.07 14.11
N THR A 183 1.35 5.21 13.17
CA THR A 183 1.56 6.42 12.36
C THR A 183 0.30 6.82 11.57
N PRO A 184 0.19 8.06 11.07
CA PRO A 184 -1.01 8.54 10.39
C PRO A 184 -1.28 7.87 9.03
N ASP A 185 -0.48 6.92 8.56
CA ASP A 185 -0.54 6.37 7.21
C ASP A 185 -0.37 4.85 7.28
N ASN A 186 -1.47 4.09 7.35
CA ASN A 186 -1.39 2.64 7.61
C ASN A 186 -1.75 1.83 6.38
N ILE A 187 -0.97 0.78 6.12
CA ILE A 187 -1.19 -0.14 5.01
C ILE A 187 -1.66 -1.47 5.58
N ILE A 188 -2.79 -1.97 5.08
CA ILE A 188 -3.29 -3.31 5.41
C ILE A 188 -3.22 -4.15 4.14
N PHE A 189 -2.38 -5.20 4.15
CA PHE A 189 -2.35 -6.20 3.09
C PHE A 189 -3.30 -7.35 3.43
N ALA A 190 -4.30 -7.53 2.58
CA ALA A 190 -5.15 -8.71 2.61
C ALA A 190 -4.41 -9.89 1.94
N LEU A 191 -4.39 -11.04 2.60
CA LEU A 191 -3.69 -12.23 2.15
C LEU A 191 -4.68 -13.23 1.56
N ALA A 192 -4.40 -13.66 0.32
CA ALA A 192 -5.11 -14.78 -0.28
C ALA A 192 -4.41 -16.11 0.09
N SER A 193 -5.22 -17.15 0.20
CA SER A 193 -4.76 -18.52 0.46
C SER A 193 -3.91 -19.06 -0.69
N ALA A 194 -2.91 -19.86 -0.36
CA ALA A 194 -2.06 -20.49 -1.37
C ALA A 194 -2.86 -21.52 -2.18
N GLY A 195 -3.24 -21.17 -3.42
CA GLY A 195 -3.81 -22.10 -4.39
C GLY A 195 -5.29 -21.94 -4.71
N GLY A 196 -5.95 -20.85 -4.31
CA GLY A 196 -7.36 -20.64 -4.63
C GLY A 196 -7.85 -19.21 -4.43
N VAL A 197 -9.18 -19.07 -4.50
CA VAL A 197 -9.90 -17.86 -4.13
C VAL A 197 -10.12 -17.88 -2.61
N THR A 198 -9.68 -16.83 -1.93
CA THR A 198 -10.09 -16.54 -0.55
C THR A 198 -11.40 -15.77 -0.58
N THR A 199 -12.44 -16.35 0.01
CA THR A 199 -13.75 -15.74 0.12
C THR A 199 -13.97 -15.17 1.52
N VAL A 200 -14.38 -13.91 1.57
CA VAL A 200 -14.70 -13.18 2.80
C VAL A 200 -16.20 -12.94 2.84
N THR A 201 -16.88 -13.51 3.84
CA THR A 201 -18.32 -13.33 4.04
C THR A 201 -18.65 -12.14 4.93
N GLU A 202 -17.67 -11.59 5.66
CA GLU A 202 -17.89 -10.37 6.43
C GLU A 202 -18.08 -9.17 5.50
N LYS A 203 -19.03 -8.30 5.87
CA LYS A 203 -19.12 -6.94 5.34
C LYS A 203 -18.19 -6.05 6.15
N ILE A 204 -17.43 -5.19 5.49
CA ILE A 204 -16.42 -4.37 6.17
C ILE A 204 -16.78 -2.89 6.16
N THR A 205 -16.40 -2.21 7.25
CA THR A 205 -16.49 -0.75 7.37
C THR A 205 -15.11 -0.17 7.68
N ILE A 206 -14.59 0.66 6.79
CA ILE A 206 -13.35 1.42 7.00
C ILE A 206 -13.73 2.75 7.64
N SER A 207 -13.61 2.81 8.97
CA SER A 207 -13.99 3.94 9.82
C SER A 207 -12.82 4.76 10.34
N ASN A 208 -11.60 4.23 10.23
CA ASN A 208 -10.39 4.95 10.60
C ASN A 208 -9.78 5.64 9.36
N PRO A 209 -9.38 6.92 9.49
CA PRO A 209 -8.83 7.66 8.37
C PRO A 209 -7.44 7.13 7.99
N ASN A 210 -7.00 7.46 6.78
CA ASN A 210 -5.66 7.17 6.26
C ASN A 210 -5.30 5.67 6.15
N ILE A 211 -6.29 4.80 6.03
CA ILE A 211 -6.06 3.37 5.78
C ILE A 211 -5.89 3.13 4.28
N LYS A 212 -4.85 2.39 3.90
CA LYS A 212 -4.63 1.83 2.57
C LYS A 212 -4.85 0.33 2.62
N LEU A 213 -6.07 -0.12 2.31
CA LEU A 213 -6.42 -1.54 2.24
C LEU A 213 -6.11 -2.06 0.83
N ARG A 214 -5.21 -3.04 0.76
CA ARG A 214 -4.65 -3.56 -0.49
C ARG A 214 -4.85 -5.06 -0.58
N GLY A 215 -5.50 -5.50 -1.64
CA GLY A 215 -5.74 -6.90 -1.95
C GLY A 215 -4.84 -7.43 -3.08
N PRO A 216 -4.73 -8.76 -3.20
CA PRO A 216 -3.95 -9.44 -4.22
C PRO A 216 -4.65 -9.51 -5.59
N GLY A 217 -5.81 -8.88 -5.75
CA GLY A 217 -6.64 -8.91 -6.96
C GLY A 217 -7.79 -9.91 -6.86
N TYR A 218 -8.12 -10.54 -8.00
CA TYR A 218 -9.27 -11.45 -8.16
C TYR A 218 -9.29 -12.64 -7.17
N THR A 219 -8.12 -13.05 -6.67
CA THR A 219 -7.97 -14.17 -5.73
C THR A 219 -8.49 -13.86 -4.33
N PHE A 220 -8.86 -12.61 -4.03
CA PHE A 220 -9.50 -12.22 -2.78
C PHE A 220 -10.88 -11.61 -3.06
N GLN A 221 -11.93 -12.31 -2.64
CA GLN A 221 -13.31 -12.02 -2.99
C GLN A 221 -14.15 -11.72 -1.76
N PHE A 222 -14.74 -10.52 -1.72
CA PHE A 222 -15.83 -10.26 -0.78
C PHE A 222 -17.13 -10.80 -1.36
N ALA A 223 -17.73 -11.77 -0.67
CA ALA A 223 -19.01 -12.37 -1.01
C ALA A 223 -19.82 -12.59 0.28
N PRO A 224 -20.55 -11.56 0.75
CA PRO A 224 -21.33 -11.67 1.98
C PRO A 224 -22.39 -12.76 1.93
N ASP A 225 -22.74 -13.31 3.10
CA ASP A 225 -23.74 -14.37 3.27
C ASP A 225 -25.16 -13.85 3.62
N SER A 226 -25.31 -12.52 3.65
CA SER A 226 -26.55 -11.85 4.05
C SER A 226 -26.73 -10.50 3.35
N ALA A 227 -27.99 -10.12 3.12
CA ALA A 227 -28.37 -8.81 2.56
C ALA A 227 -28.47 -7.73 3.66
N GLY A 228 -28.63 -6.45 3.27
CA GLY A 228 -29.05 -5.36 4.14
C GLY A 228 -27.98 -4.32 4.47
N ALA A 229 -26.85 -4.34 3.77
CA ALA A 229 -25.78 -3.34 3.88
C ALA A 229 -24.78 -3.49 2.72
N PRO A 230 -24.08 -2.41 2.32
CA PRO A 230 -23.00 -2.52 1.33
C PRO A 230 -21.94 -3.53 1.76
N THR A 231 -21.33 -4.20 0.78
CA THR A 231 -20.25 -5.17 1.06
C THR A 231 -19.03 -4.47 1.67
N VAL A 232 -18.68 -3.31 1.14
CA VAL A 232 -17.61 -2.44 1.66
C VAL A 232 -18.16 -1.04 1.88
N SER A 233 -18.02 -0.53 3.10
CA SER A 233 -18.37 0.85 3.48
C SER A 233 -17.12 1.63 3.85
N ILE A 234 -16.84 2.73 3.14
CA ILE A 234 -15.72 3.64 3.40
C ILE A 234 -16.29 4.92 3.97
N THR A 235 -16.25 5.05 5.30
CA THR A 235 -16.82 6.20 6.00
C THR A 235 -15.76 7.21 6.46
N ALA A 236 -14.49 6.83 6.39
CA ALA A 236 -13.37 7.66 6.83
C ALA A 236 -12.65 8.34 5.67
N ASP A 237 -11.94 9.41 6.00
CA ASP A 237 -11.21 10.20 5.02
C ASP A 237 -9.85 9.59 4.66
N ASN A 238 -9.35 9.94 3.47
CA ASN A 238 -8.03 9.55 2.95
C ASN A 238 -7.83 8.02 2.90
N VAL A 239 -8.85 7.27 2.48
CA VAL A 239 -8.77 5.82 2.35
C VAL A 239 -8.34 5.41 0.94
N GLU A 240 -7.51 4.37 0.83
CA GLU A 240 -7.34 3.61 -0.43
C GLU A 240 -7.97 2.23 -0.25
N PHE A 241 -8.79 1.82 -1.21
CA PHE A 241 -9.31 0.47 -1.34
C PHE A 241 -8.92 -0.07 -2.72
N SER A 242 -7.99 -1.02 -2.76
CA SER A 242 -7.43 -1.48 -4.04
C SER A 242 -7.17 -2.97 -4.16
N GLY A 243 -7.33 -3.51 -5.37
CA GLY A 243 -6.97 -4.90 -5.70
C GLY A 243 -7.93 -5.95 -5.14
N PHE A 244 -9.23 -5.75 -5.25
CA PHE A 244 -10.25 -6.66 -4.72
C PHE A 244 -11.30 -7.03 -5.75
N TYR A 245 -11.91 -8.20 -5.56
CA TYR A 245 -13.16 -8.54 -6.21
C TYR A 245 -14.29 -8.47 -5.19
N VAL A 246 -15.41 -7.85 -5.56
CA VAL A 246 -16.53 -7.54 -4.68
C VAL A 246 -17.82 -7.99 -5.34
N THR A 247 -18.61 -8.76 -4.62
CA THR A 247 -20.01 -9.02 -4.94
C THR A 247 -20.89 -8.75 -3.73
N THR A 248 -22.19 -8.84 -3.90
CA THR A 248 -23.17 -8.67 -2.81
C THR A 248 -24.00 -9.93 -2.67
N PHE A 249 -24.58 -10.15 -1.50
CA PHE A 249 -25.52 -11.25 -1.32
C PHE A 249 -26.75 -11.08 -2.23
N THR A 250 -27.21 -12.18 -2.84
CA THR A 250 -28.39 -12.16 -3.72
C THR A 250 -29.67 -11.88 -2.94
N GLY A 251 -30.57 -11.05 -3.50
CA GLY A 251 -31.88 -10.76 -2.90
C GLY A 251 -31.97 -9.49 -2.04
N GLY A 252 -30.88 -8.71 -1.97
CA GLY A 252 -30.87 -7.36 -1.38
C GLY A 252 -30.98 -6.25 -2.41
N THR A 253 -30.64 -5.03 -1.99
CA THR A 253 -30.39 -3.85 -2.84
C THR A 253 -29.06 -3.22 -2.45
N ASP A 254 -28.08 -4.05 -2.12
CA ASP A 254 -26.84 -3.65 -1.48
C ASP A 254 -25.85 -3.15 -2.53
N ASN A 255 -25.17 -2.03 -2.26
CA ASN A 255 -24.08 -1.59 -3.11
C ASN A 255 -22.84 -2.49 -2.91
N GLY A 256 -22.01 -2.66 -3.94
CA GLY A 256 -20.73 -3.33 -3.78
C GLY A 256 -19.80 -2.53 -2.86
N VAL A 257 -19.52 -1.28 -3.24
CA VAL A 257 -18.74 -0.34 -2.43
C VAL A 257 -19.56 0.92 -2.21
N THR A 258 -19.57 1.45 -0.98
CA THR A 258 -20.15 2.77 -0.66
C THR A 258 -19.09 3.65 -0.03
N VAL A 259 -19.01 4.90 -0.48
CA VAL A 259 -18.02 5.88 -0.04
C VAL A 259 -18.74 7.13 0.46
N THR A 260 -18.48 7.48 1.72
CA THR A 260 -18.93 8.73 2.33
C THR A 260 -17.80 9.55 2.95
N GLY A 261 -16.60 8.98 3.05
CA GLY A 261 -15.39 9.73 3.46
C GLY A 261 -14.77 10.52 2.31
N ASP A 262 -14.08 11.60 2.64
CA ASP A 262 -13.38 12.46 1.69
C ASP A 262 -12.06 11.82 1.19
N ASN A 263 -11.62 12.24 0.01
CA ASN A 263 -10.31 11.90 -0.55
C ASN A 263 -10.05 10.38 -0.64
N SER A 264 -11.10 9.61 -0.96
CA SER A 264 -10.98 8.17 -1.12
C SER A 264 -10.46 7.80 -2.51
N LEU A 265 -9.62 6.77 -2.59
CA LEU A 265 -9.21 6.13 -3.84
C LEU A 265 -9.75 4.71 -3.89
N ILE A 266 -10.52 4.42 -4.93
CA ILE A 266 -10.96 3.07 -5.28
C ILE A 266 -10.22 2.69 -6.56
N LYS A 267 -9.36 1.68 -6.49
CA LYS A 267 -8.44 1.37 -7.59
C LYS A 267 -8.28 -0.12 -7.86
N ASP A 268 -8.27 -0.54 -9.12
CA ASP A 268 -8.07 -1.97 -9.47
C ASP A 268 -9.09 -2.88 -8.76
N VAL A 269 -10.32 -2.40 -8.57
CA VAL A 269 -11.41 -3.13 -7.93
C VAL A 269 -12.36 -3.65 -9.00
N TRP A 270 -12.74 -4.92 -8.89
CA TRP A 270 -13.77 -5.52 -9.71
C TRP A 270 -15.04 -5.71 -8.88
N VAL A 271 -16.07 -4.91 -9.16
CA VAL A 271 -17.41 -5.11 -8.60
C VAL A 271 -18.26 -5.86 -9.62
N LYS A 272 -18.81 -7.01 -9.26
CA LYS A 272 -19.67 -7.80 -10.14
C LYS A 272 -20.95 -8.24 -9.44
N SER A 273 -22.07 -8.10 -10.15
CA SER A 273 -23.38 -8.57 -9.68
C SER A 273 -23.78 -7.98 -8.32
N ALA A 274 -23.50 -6.70 -8.11
CA ALA A 274 -24.06 -5.97 -6.98
C ALA A 274 -25.59 -5.89 -7.14
N THR A 275 -26.33 -6.11 -6.06
CA THR A 275 -27.80 -6.06 -6.06
C THR A 275 -28.35 -4.64 -5.98
N GLY A 276 -27.51 -3.67 -5.62
CA GLY A 276 -27.70 -2.23 -5.80
C GLY A 276 -26.70 -1.69 -6.83
N ASN A 277 -26.09 -0.54 -6.54
CA ASN A 277 -25.06 0.05 -7.39
C ASN A 277 -23.73 -0.68 -7.23
N GLY A 278 -22.89 -0.68 -8.26
CA GLY A 278 -21.53 -1.20 -8.15
C GLY A 278 -20.72 -0.40 -7.13
N ILE A 279 -20.54 0.89 -7.39
CA ILE A 279 -19.90 1.84 -6.48
C ILE A 279 -20.83 3.03 -6.26
N GLY A 280 -21.18 3.31 -5.01
CA GLY A 280 -21.91 4.51 -4.60
C GLY A 280 -20.99 5.52 -3.91
N VAL A 281 -21.02 6.77 -4.32
CA VAL A 281 -20.29 7.88 -3.68
C VAL A 281 -21.30 8.94 -3.29
N SER A 282 -21.33 9.35 -2.03
CA SER A 282 -22.25 10.38 -1.54
C SER A 282 -21.65 11.12 -0.35
N SER A 283 -21.97 12.40 -0.17
CA SER A 283 -21.42 13.22 0.92
C SER A 283 -19.88 13.18 1.01
N SER A 284 -19.22 13.12 -0.15
CA SER A 284 -17.77 12.93 -0.26
C SER A 284 -17.16 13.92 -1.25
N ALA A 285 -16.00 14.48 -0.91
CA ALA A 285 -15.21 15.31 -1.80
C ALA A 285 -13.93 14.61 -2.26
N ARG A 286 -13.53 14.82 -3.52
CA ARG A 286 -12.25 14.36 -4.11
C ARG A 286 -12.09 12.83 -4.21
N THR A 287 -13.18 12.07 -4.16
CA THR A 287 -13.12 10.62 -4.39
C THR A 287 -12.71 10.30 -5.82
N THR A 288 -11.78 9.35 -5.99
CA THR A 288 -11.32 8.88 -7.30
C THR A 288 -11.64 7.40 -7.45
N VAL A 289 -12.34 7.04 -8.52
CA VAL A 289 -12.51 5.66 -8.99
C VAL A 289 -11.62 5.48 -10.22
N ASP A 290 -10.69 4.54 -10.16
CA ASP A 290 -9.60 4.41 -11.13
C ASP A 290 -9.37 2.95 -11.53
N THR A 291 -9.32 2.66 -12.83
CA THR A 291 -8.93 1.34 -13.34
C THR A 291 -9.78 0.20 -12.74
N CYS A 292 -11.06 0.47 -12.47
CA CYS A 292 -11.99 -0.48 -11.89
C CYS A 292 -12.85 -1.15 -12.97
N ALA A 293 -13.32 -2.37 -12.70
CA ALA A 293 -14.33 -3.06 -13.51
C ALA A 293 -15.64 -3.13 -12.73
N ILE A 294 -16.72 -2.62 -13.29
CA ILE A 294 -18.05 -2.62 -12.67
C ILE A 294 -19.04 -3.25 -13.63
N GLU A 295 -19.49 -4.46 -13.29
CA GLU A 295 -20.22 -5.31 -14.21
C GLU A 295 -21.50 -5.91 -13.62
N ASP A 296 -22.53 -6.03 -14.46
CA ASP A 296 -23.73 -6.81 -14.20
C ASP A 296 -24.45 -6.43 -12.89
N CYS A 297 -24.36 -5.17 -12.45
CA CYS A 297 -25.05 -4.68 -11.26
C CYS A 297 -26.53 -4.40 -11.57
N VAL A 298 -27.40 -4.59 -10.57
CA VAL A 298 -28.84 -4.31 -10.69
C VAL A 298 -29.12 -2.81 -10.68
N GLY A 299 -28.33 -2.03 -9.95
CA GLY A 299 -28.36 -0.57 -9.98
C GLY A 299 -27.48 0.00 -11.09
N ASN A 300 -27.00 1.22 -10.86
CA ASN A 300 -26.02 1.88 -11.70
C ASN A 300 -24.64 1.25 -11.49
N GLY A 301 -23.77 1.33 -12.50
CA GLY A 301 -22.37 0.95 -12.33
C GLY A 301 -21.72 1.81 -11.24
N ILE A 302 -21.68 3.13 -11.48
CA ILE A 302 -21.21 4.11 -10.50
C ILE A 302 -22.31 5.14 -10.25
N ALA A 303 -22.71 5.32 -9.00
CA ALA A 303 -23.66 6.35 -8.59
C ALA A 303 -22.93 7.45 -7.82
N ILE A 304 -22.87 8.64 -8.40
CA ILE A 304 -22.37 9.88 -7.78
C ILE A 304 -23.59 10.62 -7.20
N GLY A 305 -23.88 10.33 -5.93
CA GLY A 305 -25.03 10.79 -5.18
C GLY A 305 -24.85 12.17 -4.54
N ALA A 306 -25.88 12.61 -3.82
CA ALA A 306 -25.97 13.93 -3.20
C ALA A 306 -24.72 14.36 -2.39
N SER A 307 -24.46 15.67 -2.40
CA SER A 307 -23.35 16.31 -1.68
C SER A 307 -21.96 15.77 -2.08
N THR A 308 -21.82 15.29 -3.32
CA THR A 308 -20.54 14.82 -3.85
C THR A 308 -19.87 15.89 -4.69
N ALA A 309 -18.60 16.17 -4.41
CA ALA A 309 -17.85 17.20 -5.12
C ALA A 309 -16.47 16.71 -5.61
N ILE A 310 -16.08 17.11 -6.81
CA ILE A 310 -14.74 16.83 -7.35
C ILE A 310 -14.44 15.32 -7.42
N ALA A 311 -15.47 14.49 -7.57
CA ALA A 311 -15.28 13.07 -7.83
C ALA A 311 -14.67 12.86 -9.22
N LYS A 312 -13.83 11.86 -9.35
CA LYS A 312 -13.16 11.50 -10.62
C LYS A 312 -13.39 10.04 -10.94
N VAL A 313 -13.95 9.76 -12.11
CA VAL A 313 -14.11 8.40 -12.63
C VAL A 313 -13.25 8.26 -13.87
N ARG A 314 -12.22 7.41 -13.81
CA ARG A 314 -11.27 7.26 -14.92
C ARG A 314 -10.82 5.84 -15.18
N GLN A 315 -10.55 5.56 -16.46
CA GLN A 315 -9.97 4.28 -16.91
C GLN A 315 -10.77 3.05 -16.47
N CYS A 316 -12.06 3.21 -16.18
CA CYS A 316 -12.92 2.13 -15.72
C CYS A 316 -13.60 1.42 -16.88
N VAL A 317 -13.92 0.15 -16.67
CA VAL A 317 -14.80 -0.65 -17.52
C VAL A 317 -16.14 -0.77 -16.82
N ILE A 318 -17.21 -0.29 -17.43
CA ILE A 318 -18.54 -0.21 -16.82
C ILE A 318 -19.56 -0.82 -17.77
N SER A 319 -20.08 -2.00 -17.45
CA SER A 319 -20.91 -2.73 -18.41
C SER A 319 -21.98 -3.64 -17.82
N GLY A 320 -23.01 -3.92 -18.61
CA GLY A 320 -24.05 -4.90 -18.25
C GLY A 320 -24.93 -4.48 -17.07
N ASN A 321 -24.83 -3.23 -16.61
CA ASN A 321 -25.62 -2.77 -15.47
C ASN A 321 -27.08 -2.52 -15.89
N THR A 322 -28.03 -2.81 -15.00
CA THR A 322 -29.46 -2.60 -15.28
C THR A 322 -29.84 -1.12 -15.14
N GLY A 323 -29.10 -0.35 -14.35
CA GLY A 323 -29.15 1.12 -14.37
C GLY A 323 -28.22 1.73 -15.42
N ASP A 324 -27.79 2.95 -15.16
CA ASP A 324 -26.81 3.68 -15.98
C ASP A 324 -25.39 3.16 -15.75
N GLY A 325 -24.49 3.44 -16.70
CA GLY A 325 -23.07 3.22 -16.48
C GLY A 325 -22.56 4.10 -15.33
N VAL A 326 -22.68 5.42 -15.50
CA VAL A 326 -22.43 6.39 -14.44
C VAL A 326 -23.62 7.33 -14.31
N ASP A 327 -24.18 7.42 -13.11
CA ASP A 327 -25.26 8.33 -12.77
C ASP A 327 -24.74 9.43 -11.83
N LEU A 328 -25.05 10.69 -12.13
CA LEU A 328 -24.80 11.84 -11.29
C LEU A 328 -26.14 12.42 -10.83
N SER A 329 -26.62 12.00 -9.65
CA SER A 329 -27.95 12.33 -9.15
C SER A 329 -27.95 12.82 -7.70
N GLY A 330 -29.00 13.56 -7.34
CA GLY A 330 -29.15 14.15 -6.01
C GLY A 330 -28.67 15.59 -5.89
N ALA A 331 -28.99 16.23 -4.77
CA ALA A 331 -28.69 17.65 -4.55
C ALA A 331 -27.19 17.88 -4.33
N SER A 332 -26.69 19.05 -4.76
CA SER A 332 -25.32 19.50 -4.50
C SER A 332 -24.22 18.57 -5.04
N VAL A 333 -24.45 17.99 -6.23
CA VAL A 333 -23.44 17.23 -6.98
C VAL A 333 -22.66 18.21 -7.86
N THR A 334 -21.37 18.44 -7.57
CA THR A 334 -20.62 19.52 -8.25
C THR A 334 -19.20 19.15 -8.70
N ASP A 335 -18.74 19.75 -9.79
CA ASP A 335 -17.32 19.75 -10.18
C ASP A 335 -16.72 18.35 -10.47
N ASN A 336 -17.57 17.38 -10.83
CA ASN A 336 -17.17 15.99 -11.04
C ASN A 336 -16.61 15.79 -12.46
N ILE A 337 -15.67 14.86 -12.61
CA ILE A 337 -14.97 14.62 -13.87
C ILE A 337 -15.03 13.14 -14.24
N LEU A 338 -15.37 12.86 -15.49
CA LEU A 338 -15.32 11.54 -16.10
C LEU A 338 -14.33 11.58 -17.26
N GLU A 339 -13.34 10.68 -17.29
CA GLU A 339 -12.35 10.62 -18.38
C GLU A 339 -11.88 9.19 -18.73
N ASN A 340 -11.63 8.91 -20.01
CA ASN A 340 -11.02 7.66 -20.48
C ASN A 340 -11.73 6.35 -20.04
N ASN A 341 -13.06 6.30 -19.97
CA ASN A 341 -13.80 5.09 -19.54
C ASN A 341 -14.32 4.27 -20.73
N LEU A 342 -14.47 2.97 -20.55
CA LEU A 342 -15.18 2.08 -21.47
C LEU A 342 -16.55 1.75 -20.86
N ILE A 343 -17.63 2.27 -21.45
CA ILE A 343 -18.99 2.19 -20.90
C ILE A 343 -19.95 1.58 -21.92
N PHE A 344 -20.44 0.36 -21.69
CA PHE A 344 -21.22 -0.32 -22.71
C PHE A 344 -22.23 -1.34 -22.20
N ASN A 345 -23.23 -1.67 -23.01
CA ASN A 345 -24.27 -2.68 -22.71
C ASN A 345 -25.01 -2.43 -21.38
N ASN A 346 -25.11 -1.18 -20.92
CA ASN A 346 -25.97 -0.86 -19.79
C ASN A 346 -27.42 -0.71 -20.28
N THR A 347 -28.39 -0.99 -19.42
CA THR A 347 -29.81 -0.82 -19.76
C THR A 347 -30.23 0.65 -19.65
N GLY A 348 -29.63 1.41 -18.73
CA GLY A 348 -29.74 2.87 -18.70
C GLY A 348 -28.87 3.56 -19.77
N TRP A 349 -28.52 4.79 -19.48
CA TRP A 349 -27.56 5.60 -20.24
C TRP A 349 -26.13 5.15 -19.96
N GLY A 350 -25.20 5.48 -20.86
CA GLY A 350 -23.77 5.36 -20.54
C GLY A 350 -23.39 6.29 -19.39
N ILE A 351 -23.72 7.57 -19.53
CA ILE A 351 -23.57 8.60 -18.51
C ILE A 351 -24.90 9.37 -18.39
N ASP A 352 -25.48 9.43 -17.21
CA ASP A 352 -26.64 10.27 -16.90
C ASP A 352 -26.21 11.42 -15.96
N VAL A 353 -26.34 12.66 -16.44
CA VAL A 353 -26.12 13.87 -15.65
C VAL A 353 -27.48 14.47 -15.30
N ASN A 354 -27.99 14.18 -14.11
CA ASN A 354 -29.30 14.66 -13.70
C ASN A 354 -29.32 16.17 -13.40
N ALA A 355 -30.51 16.78 -13.41
CA ALA A 355 -30.70 18.24 -13.36
C ALA A 355 -30.14 18.97 -12.12
N SER A 356 -29.84 18.24 -11.05
CA SER A 356 -29.23 18.80 -9.84
C SER A 356 -27.69 18.80 -9.86
N ALA A 357 -27.08 18.14 -10.84
CA ALA A 357 -25.63 18.14 -11.02
C ALA A 357 -25.17 19.43 -11.72
N THR A 358 -24.05 19.98 -11.26
CA THR A 358 -23.49 21.22 -11.81
C THR A 358 -22.00 21.09 -12.11
N ARG A 359 -21.53 21.75 -13.17
CA ARG A 359 -20.11 21.78 -13.56
C ARG A 359 -19.50 20.39 -13.72
N THR A 360 -20.22 19.49 -14.37
CA THR A 360 -19.74 18.14 -14.68
C THR A 360 -18.86 18.17 -15.92
N GLY A 361 -17.65 17.63 -15.85
CA GLY A 361 -16.74 17.50 -16.98
C GLY A 361 -16.73 16.09 -17.54
N ILE A 362 -17.32 15.87 -18.72
CA ILE A 362 -17.19 14.64 -19.50
C ILE A 362 -16.07 14.86 -20.51
N ARG A 363 -14.86 14.38 -20.21
CA ARG A 363 -13.65 14.61 -21.01
C ARG A 363 -13.43 13.52 -22.07
N LEU A 364 -12.34 13.65 -22.83
CA LEU A 364 -12.02 12.77 -23.95
C LEU A 364 -11.76 11.28 -23.61
N HIS A 365 -11.75 10.51 -24.69
CA HIS A 365 -11.45 9.07 -24.79
C HIS A 365 -12.38 8.14 -24.02
N HIS A 366 -13.61 8.56 -23.77
CA HIS A 366 -14.65 7.59 -23.47
C HIS A 366 -14.96 6.75 -24.70
N THR A 367 -15.11 5.45 -24.51
CA THR A 367 -15.76 4.56 -25.48
C THR A 367 -17.13 4.21 -24.92
N ILE A 368 -18.17 4.86 -25.43
CA ILE A 368 -19.56 4.65 -24.98
C ILE A 368 -20.35 3.99 -26.11
N ALA A 369 -20.90 2.80 -25.87
CA ALA A 369 -21.58 2.05 -26.92
C ALA A 369 -22.66 1.11 -26.40
N LYS A 370 -23.72 0.90 -27.19
CA LYS A 370 -24.74 -0.14 -26.95
C LYS A 370 -25.45 -0.04 -25.59
N ASN A 371 -25.49 1.15 -25.00
CA ASN A 371 -26.35 1.40 -23.85
C ASN A 371 -27.79 1.60 -24.36
N THR A 372 -28.78 1.05 -23.66
CA THR A 372 -30.14 0.92 -24.21
C THR A 372 -30.88 2.26 -24.21
N ALA A 373 -30.73 3.08 -23.16
CA ALA A 373 -31.35 4.42 -23.14
C ALA A 373 -30.58 5.43 -24.02
N GLY A 374 -29.25 5.27 -24.10
CA GLY A 374 -28.38 6.02 -25.00
C GLY A 374 -27.00 6.26 -24.40
N ASN A 375 -26.18 7.10 -25.04
CA ASN A 375 -24.79 7.28 -24.61
C ASN A 375 -24.63 8.26 -23.45
N ILE A 376 -25.13 9.49 -23.59
CA ILE A 376 -25.05 10.55 -22.59
C ILE A 376 -26.42 11.23 -22.53
N GLU A 377 -27.00 11.29 -21.33
CA GLU A 377 -28.12 12.19 -21.00
C GLU A 377 -27.56 13.34 -20.16
N ASP A 378 -27.93 14.57 -20.50
CA ASP A 378 -27.45 15.77 -19.81
C ASP A 378 -28.60 16.72 -19.48
N GLY A 379 -29.15 16.54 -18.29
CA GLY A 379 -30.04 17.49 -17.65
C GLY A 379 -29.31 18.52 -16.78
N GLY A 380 -28.00 18.38 -16.58
CA GLY A 380 -27.20 19.18 -15.65
C GLY A 380 -27.03 20.64 -16.06
N THR A 381 -26.44 21.44 -15.16
CA THR A 381 -26.07 22.84 -15.44
C THR A 381 -24.56 22.99 -15.57
N ASP A 382 -24.10 23.75 -16.57
CA ASP A 382 -22.67 23.94 -16.87
C ASP A 382 -21.90 22.64 -17.10
N THR A 383 -22.56 21.62 -17.66
CA THR A 383 -21.89 20.38 -18.08
C THR A 383 -20.98 20.69 -19.27
N PHE A 384 -19.70 20.38 -19.13
CA PHE A 384 -18.74 20.41 -20.23
C PHE A 384 -18.60 19.02 -20.82
N GLN A 385 -19.10 18.85 -22.05
CA GLN A 385 -18.91 17.63 -22.83
C GLN A 385 -17.83 17.87 -23.89
N ASP A 386 -16.67 17.25 -23.72
CA ASP A 386 -15.60 17.28 -24.71
C ASP A 386 -15.92 16.26 -25.81
N THR A 387 -16.75 16.69 -26.76
CA THR A 387 -17.17 15.90 -27.92
C THR A 387 -16.17 15.96 -29.08
N SER A 388 -14.88 16.27 -28.85
CA SER A 388 -13.88 16.51 -29.91
C SER A 388 -13.55 15.28 -30.78
N GLY A 389 -14.52 14.91 -31.61
CA GLY A 389 -14.48 13.86 -32.62
C GLY A 389 -15.75 13.72 -33.46
N ALA A 390 -16.93 14.15 -33.00
CA ALA A 390 -18.16 14.01 -33.78
C ALA A 390 -18.97 15.31 -33.78
N VAL A 391 -18.86 16.08 -34.88
CA VAL A 391 -19.91 17.02 -35.26
C VAL A 391 -21.18 16.19 -35.47
N THR A 392 -22.17 16.34 -34.60
CA THR A 392 -23.44 15.62 -34.73
C THR A 392 -24.31 16.28 -35.81
N GLY A 393 -25.30 15.55 -36.32
CA GLY A 393 -26.30 16.13 -37.22
C GLY A 393 -27.03 17.32 -36.58
N GLY A 394 -27.29 17.26 -35.26
CA GLY A 394 -27.88 18.37 -34.51
C GLY A 394 -26.97 19.60 -34.42
N ASP A 395 -25.65 19.41 -34.32
CA ASP A 395 -24.69 20.53 -34.37
C ASP A 395 -24.68 21.20 -35.74
N ILE A 396 -24.79 20.40 -36.80
CA ILE A 396 -24.91 20.90 -38.18
C ILE A 396 -26.23 21.65 -38.35
N ASP A 397 -27.34 21.06 -37.91
CA ASP A 397 -28.67 21.64 -38.05
C ASP A 397 -28.78 22.95 -37.25
N ALA A 398 -28.19 23.04 -36.05
CA ALA A 398 -28.15 24.28 -35.26
C ALA A 398 -27.30 25.39 -35.90
N ILE A 399 -26.17 25.04 -36.53
CA ILE A 399 -25.37 25.98 -37.31
C ILE A 399 -26.13 26.42 -38.57
N VAL A 400 -26.78 25.50 -39.26
CA VAL A 400 -27.56 25.76 -40.48
C VAL A 400 -28.73 26.69 -40.16
N ASP A 401 -29.51 26.41 -39.12
CA ASP A 401 -30.65 27.23 -38.69
C ASP A 401 -30.18 28.63 -38.29
N GLY A 402 -29.14 28.74 -37.45
CA GLY A 402 -28.59 30.01 -37.00
C GLY A 402 -27.97 30.88 -38.11
N VAL A 403 -27.44 30.27 -39.18
CA VAL A 403 -26.78 30.99 -40.30
C VAL A 403 -27.75 31.30 -41.44
N TRP A 404 -28.72 30.43 -41.72
CA TRP A 404 -29.64 30.59 -42.85
C TRP A 404 -30.96 31.29 -42.49
N ASP A 405 -31.43 31.20 -41.24
CA ASP A 405 -32.64 31.89 -40.78
C ASP A 405 -32.36 33.27 -40.16
N GLU A 406 -31.12 33.76 -40.29
CA GLU A 406 -30.80 35.11 -39.87
C GLU A 406 -31.53 36.15 -40.74
N LEU A 407 -32.49 36.86 -40.13
CA LEU A 407 -33.25 37.90 -40.80
C LEU A 407 -32.31 38.98 -41.34
N ILE A 408 -32.46 39.34 -42.63
CA ILE A 408 -31.78 40.50 -43.26
C ILE A 408 -31.92 41.79 -42.43
N SER A 409 -32.98 41.92 -41.61
CA SER A 409 -33.16 43.05 -40.70
C SER A 409 -32.05 43.22 -39.66
N ALA A 410 -31.37 42.14 -39.28
CA ALA A 410 -30.22 42.16 -38.37
C ALA A 410 -28.95 42.73 -39.04
N HIS A 411 -28.85 42.66 -40.36
CA HIS A 411 -27.70 43.12 -41.16
C HIS A 411 -27.97 44.42 -41.91
N THR A 412 -28.40 45.46 -41.21
CA THR A 412 -28.74 46.76 -41.83
C THR A 412 -27.75 47.89 -41.51
N GLY A 413 -26.63 47.57 -40.87
CA GLY A 413 -25.53 48.53 -40.64
C GLY A 413 -24.91 49.03 -41.95
N THR A 414 -24.44 50.27 -41.96
CA THR A 414 -23.75 50.88 -43.11
C THR A 414 -22.53 50.03 -43.51
N GLY A 415 -22.44 49.64 -44.78
CA GLY A 415 -21.35 48.80 -45.32
C GLY A 415 -21.63 47.29 -45.29
N SER A 416 -22.73 46.84 -44.68
CA SER A 416 -23.13 45.43 -44.73
C SER A 416 -23.83 45.07 -46.06
N THR A 417 -23.72 43.80 -46.46
CA THR A 417 -24.41 43.25 -47.63
C THR A 417 -25.93 43.36 -47.49
N GLY A 418 -26.48 43.14 -46.28
CA GLY A 418 -27.91 43.26 -46.01
C GLY A 418 -28.46 44.67 -46.20
N LYS A 419 -27.69 45.71 -45.83
CA LYS A 419 -28.02 47.12 -46.11
C LYS A 419 -28.04 47.40 -47.61
N THR A 420 -27.05 46.92 -48.36
CA THR A 420 -26.98 47.10 -49.82
C THR A 420 -28.17 46.45 -50.54
N LEU A 421 -28.55 45.23 -50.16
CA LEU A 421 -29.71 44.53 -50.72
C LEU A 421 -31.03 45.24 -50.37
N LYS A 422 -31.20 45.69 -49.12
CA LYS A 422 -32.37 46.48 -48.70
C LYS A 422 -32.48 47.78 -49.50
N ASP A 423 -31.38 48.52 -49.63
CA ASP A 423 -31.35 49.77 -50.39
C ASP A 423 -31.61 49.55 -51.89
N ALA A 424 -31.07 48.48 -52.47
CA ALA A 424 -31.33 48.11 -53.86
C ALA A 424 -32.80 47.78 -54.09
N LYS A 425 -33.43 46.99 -53.21
CA LYS A 425 -34.86 46.70 -53.25
C LYS A 425 -35.69 47.97 -53.13
N VAL A 426 -35.40 48.83 -52.16
CA VAL A 426 -36.10 50.10 -51.96
C VAL A 426 -36.00 50.99 -53.20
N LYS A 427 -34.79 51.13 -53.77
CA LYS A 427 -34.58 51.90 -55.01
C LYS A 427 -35.34 51.33 -56.19
N ALA A 428 -35.31 50.00 -56.38
CA ALA A 428 -36.04 49.33 -57.46
C ALA A 428 -37.56 49.51 -57.30
N THR A 429 -38.09 49.35 -56.09
CA THR A 429 -39.50 49.58 -55.79
C THR A 429 -39.89 51.03 -56.08
N LEU A 430 -39.13 52.01 -55.56
CA LEU A 430 -39.35 53.44 -55.83
C LEU A 430 -39.29 53.80 -57.32
N ALA A 431 -38.41 53.14 -58.08
CA ALA A 431 -38.33 53.32 -59.53
C ALA A 431 -39.56 52.75 -60.25
N ALA A 432 -40.15 51.68 -59.74
CA ALA A 432 -41.33 51.04 -60.32
C ALA A 432 -42.66 51.78 -60.02
N ILE A 433 -42.73 52.62 -58.98
CA ILE A 433 -43.94 53.40 -58.63
C ILE A 433 -43.89 54.85 -59.16
N LYS A 434 -42.78 55.27 -59.78
CA LYS A 434 -42.75 56.51 -60.54
C LYS A 434 -43.28 56.22 -61.95
N PRO A 435 -44.37 56.85 -62.40
CA PRO A 435 -44.89 56.67 -63.75
C PRO A 435 -43.90 57.15 -64.82
#